data_AF-A0A936PSV3-F1
#
_entry.id   AF-A0A936PSV3-F1
#
_cell.length_a   1.000
_cell.length_b   1.000
_cell.length_c   1.000
_cell.angle_alpha   90.00
_cell.angle_beta   90.00
_cell.angle_gamma   90.00
#
_symmetry.space_group_name_H-M   'P 1'
#
loop_
_entity.id
_entity.type
_entity.pdbx_description
1 polymer ?
#
loop_
_entity_poly.entity_id
_entity_poly.type
_entity_poly.pdbx_seq_one_letter_code
_entity_poly.pdbx_strand_id
1 'polypeptide(L)'
;MKLDPADLDALATFFARRFPGTQERVLLCLLVGLRAGRGQGDDLALWLEIVKEAYRRRRLLRLARAALQVRRDDENLQVLIRTLGSSGAPPWAARAVGLALLIVLIVAGLKVVLRPSVEAPGPAPAVVEAPAPPVETPPVEAAEAVEAPPVEVAPPVEEAPAAAPPLPPVEELAEVSAPKPKAPAASGFAGAQVQEKIEGRCGGLKGQPVGFWYAGESKPGAKGEVYTVKAGANVRADYPRKANNFNARGALVCALISGDKVRISGEPVLVGEDWWVPMVVGDLLNP
;
A
#
# COMPACT_ATOMS: atom_id res chain seq x y z
N MET A 1 -17.33 17.90 19.40
CA MET A 1 -16.11 18.72 19.22
C MET A 1 -16.24 19.47 17.91
N LYS A 2 -16.08 20.80 17.92
CA LYS A 2 -15.92 21.58 16.69
C LYS A 2 -14.42 21.78 16.48
N LEU A 3 -13.86 21.21 15.40
CA LEU A 3 -12.49 21.48 14.99
C LEU A 3 -12.48 22.70 14.09
N ASP A 4 -11.50 23.58 14.27
CA ASP A 4 -11.30 24.69 13.36
C ASP A 4 -10.60 24.19 12.06
N PRO A 5 -10.58 25.01 10.99
CA PRO A 5 -9.91 24.61 9.76
C PRO A 5 -8.42 24.30 9.92
N ALA A 6 -7.72 25.03 10.80
CA ALA A 6 -6.29 24.84 11.03
C ALA A 6 -5.99 23.50 11.72
N ASP A 7 -6.85 23.05 12.64
CA ASP A 7 -6.80 21.73 13.27
C ASP A 7 -6.96 20.62 12.23
N LEU A 8 -7.87 20.81 11.26
CA LEU A 8 -8.08 19.84 10.18
C LEU A 8 -6.85 19.76 9.26
N ASP A 9 -6.22 20.88 8.95
CA ASP A 9 -4.98 20.93 8.17
C ASP A 9 -3.80 20.29 8.92
N ALA A 10 -3.70 20.53 10.24
CA ALA A 10 -2.70 19.89 11.09
C ALA A 10 -2.89 18.37 11.16
N LEU A 11 -4.13 17.90 11.28
CA LEU A 11 -4.46 16.48 11.24
C LEU A 11 -4.14 15.88 9.86
N ALA A 12 -4.48 16.56 8.77
CA ALA A 12 -4.14 16.11 7.42
C ALA A 12 -2.62 15.95 7.25
N THR A 13 -1.85 16.95 7.71
CA THR A 13 -0.38 16.91 7.71
C THR A 13 0.16 15.76 8.56
N PHE A 14 -0.44 15.52 9.73
CA PHE A 14 -0.09 14.43 10.61
C PHE A 14 -0.26 13.06 9.93
N PHE A 15 -1.38 12.83 9.24
CA PHE A 15 -1.64 11.60 8.49
C PHE A 15 -0.76 11.49 7.25
N ALA A 16 -0.59 12.56 6.47
CA ALA A 16 0.25 12.56 5.27
C ALA A 16 1.70 12.18 5.56
N ARG A 17 2.28 12.71 6.65
CA ARG A 17 3.65 12.36 7.07
C ARG A 17 3.79 10.90 7.51
N ARG A 18 2.77 10.35 8.17
CA ARG A 18 2.81 8.97 8.70
C ARG A 18 2.44 7.93 7.67
N PHE A 19 1.51 8.25 6.77
CA PHE A 19 0.98 7.35 5.76
C PHE A 19 1.14 7.97 4.37
N PRO A 20 2.38 8.12 3.87
CA PRO A 20 2.63 8.68 2.53
C PRO A 20 2.19 7.71 1.42
N GLY A 21 2.05 6.42 1.73
CA GLY A 21 1.69 5.42 0.73
C GLY A 21 0.24 5.55 0.28
N THR A 22 0.02 5.59 -1.05
CA THR A 22 -1.33 5.54 -1.63
C THR A 22 -2.10 4.29 -1.16
N GLN A 23 -1.43 3.15 -1.01
CA GLN A 23 -2.05 1.91 -0.52
C GLN A 23 -2.52 2.02 0.94
N GLU A 24 -1.70 2.59 1.83
CA GLU A 24 -2.06 2.80 3.24
C GLU A 24 -3.25 3.76 3.38
N ARG A 25 -3.25 4.86 2.61
CA ARG A 25 -4.37 5.80 2.58
C ARG A 25 -5.67 5.13 2.13
N VAL A 26 -5.63 4.34 1.05
CA VAL A 26 -6.80 3.60 0.55
C VAL A 26 -7.29 2.57 1.57
N LEU A 27 -6.37 1.83 2.19
CA LEU A 27 -6.66 0.89 3.26
C LEU A 27 -7.38 1.58 4.42
N LEU A 28 -6.87 2.71 4.91
CA LEU A 28 -7.48 3.46 6.01
C LEU A 28 -8.87 3.99 5.66
N CYS A 29 -9.07 4.47 4.42
CA CYS A 29 -10.40 4.84 3.96
C CYS A 29 -11.36 3.65 3.97
N LEU A 30 -10.95 2.48 3.46
CA LEU A 30 -11.78 1.27 3.44
C LEU A 30 -12.15 0.81 4.85
N LEU A 31 -11.19 0.75 5.77
CA LEU A 31 -11.43 0.35 7.17
C LEU A 31 -12.47 1.23 7.88
N VAL A 32 -12.57 2.50 7.49
CA VAL A 32 -13.47 3.48 8.11
C VAL A 32 -14.74 3.68 7.29
N GLY A 33 -14.88 3.01 6.14
CA GLY A 33 -15.98 3.16 5.19
C GLY A 33 -16.05 4.57 4.58
N LEU A 34 -14.90 5.19 4.33
CA LEU A 34 -14.73 6.44 3.61
C LEU A 34 -14.34 6.16 2.15
N ARG A 35 -14.62 7.09 1.25
CA ARG A 35 -14.13 7.01 -0.14
C ARG A 35 -12.72 7.58 -0.17
N ALA A 36 -11.76 6.81 -0.67
CA ALA A 36 -10.46 7.36 -1.03
C ALA A 36 -10.64 8.28 -2.25
N GLY A 37 -10.12 9.50 -2.18
CA GLY A 37 -10.02 10.37 -3.35
C GLY A 37 -9.27 9.64 -4.47
N ARG A 38 -9.79 9.68 -5.70
CA ARG A 38 -9.17 9.02 -6.87
C ARG A 38 -8.24 9.96 -7.65
N GLY A 39 -7.98 11.16 -7.12
CA GLY A 39 -7.13 12.15 -7.79
C GLY A 39 -5.67 11.74 -7.79
N GLN A 40 -4.99 11.93 -8.92
CA GLN A 40 -3.55 12.17 -8.92
C GLN A 40 -3.36 13.59 -8.41
N GLY A 41 -2.87 13.74 -7.18
CA GLY A 41 -2.71 15.03 -6.54
C GLY A 41 -1.75 14.93 -5.36
N ASP A 42 -1.40 16.09 -4.81
CA ASP A 42 -0.61 16.21 -3.60
C ASP A 42 -1.23 15.36 -2.46
N ASP A 43 -0.40 14.51 -1.83
CA ASP A 43 -0.82 13.61 -0.77
C ASP A 43 -1.45 14.37 0.39
N LEU A 44 -0.98 15.59 0.67
CA LEU A 44 -1.55 16.45 1.70
C LEU A 44 -2.98 16.87 1.36
N ALA A 45 -3.24 17.27 0.13
CA ALA A 45 -4.58 17.65 -0.33
C ALA A 45 -5.55 16.47 -0.23
N LEU A 46 -5.11 15.27 -0.63
CA LEU A 46 -5.91 14.05 -0.53
C LEU A 46 -6.20 13.69 0.95
N TRP A 47 -5.22 13.81 1.83
CA TRP A 47 -5.43 13.60 3.27
C TRP A 47 -6.36 14.64 3.88
N LEU A 48 -6.29 15.90 3.44
CA LEU A 48 -7.18 16.95 3.91
C LEU A 48 -8.64 16.68 3.54
N GLU A 49 -8.91 16.20 2.33
CA GLU A 49 -10.24 15.77 1.93
C GLU A 49 -10.76 14.60 2.80
N ILE A 50 -9.90 13.60 3.05
CA ILE A 50 -10.25 12.44 3.88
C ILE A 50 -10.56 12.87 5.32
N VAL A 51 -9.73 13.73 5.91
CA VAL A 51 -9.91 14.23 7.28
C VAL A 51 -11.18 15.09 7.39
N LYS A 52 -11.44 15.98 6.42
CA LYS A 52 -12.68 16.76 6.33
C LYS A 52 -13.90 15.84 6.24
N GLU A 53 -13.86 14.81 5.40
CA GLU A 53 -14.96 13.86 5.28
C GLU A 53 -15.16 13.00 6.53
N ALA A 54 -14.07 12.53 7.14
CA ALA A 54 -14.12 11.81 8.41
C ALA A 54 -14.72 12.69 9.51
N TYR A 55 -14.37 13.98 9.57
CA TYR A 55 -14.94 14.92 10.51
C TYR A 55 -16.44 15.15 10.27
N ARG A 56 -16.86 15.44 9.04
CA ARG A 56 -18.27 15.61 8.65
C ARG A 56 -19.11 14.38 9.03
N ARG A 57 -18.57 13.17 8.85
CA ARG A 57 -19.25 11.90 9.19
C ARG A 57 -19.07 11.46 10.65
N ARG A 58 -18.41 12.25 11.50
CA ARG A 58 -18.07 11.89 12.90
C ARG A 58 -17.28 10.58 13.01
N ARG A 59 -16.38 10.32 12.06
CA ARG A 59 -15.53 9.12 11.96
C ARG A 59 -14.04 9.37 12.24
N LEU A 60 -13.62 10.57 12.66
CA LEU A 60 -12.21 10.85 12.96
C LEU A 60 -11.58 9.88 13.97
N LEU A 61 -12.28 9.59 15.07
CA LEU A 61 -11.78 8.63 16.06
C LEU A 61 -11.63 7.21 15.47
N ARG A 62 -12.55 6.82 14.58
CA ARG A 62 -12.45 5.53 13.85
C ARG A 62 -11.25 5.54 12.91
N LEU A 63 -10.99 6.66 12.22
CA LEU A 63 -9.82 6.82 11.36
C LEU A 63 -8.50 6.72 12.15
N ALA A 64 -8.40 7.40 13.29
CA ALA A 64 -7.21 7.31 14.14
C ALA A 64 -7.00 5.89 14.69
N ARG A 65 -8.08 5.19 15.09
CA ARG A 65 -8.01 3.78 15.52
C ARG A 65 -7.59 2.83 14.40
N ALA A 66 -8.14 3.01 13.19
CA ALA A 66 -7.74 2.23 12.02
C ALA A 66 -6.25 2.47 11.70
N ALA A 67 -5.77 3.72 11.81
CA ALA A 67 -4.37 4.05 11.65
C ALA A 67 -3.48 3.35 12.69
N LEU A 68 -3.90 3.32 13.96
CA LEU A 68 -3.18 2.57 14.99
C LEU A 68 -3.18 1.05 14.74
N GLN A 69 -4.24 0.50 14.17
CA GLN A 69 -4.25 -0.93 13.80
C GLN A 69 -3.23 -1.25 12.71
N VAL A 70 -3.01 -0.33 11.76
CA VAL A 70 -2.00 -0.45 10.71
C VAL A 70 -0.59 -0.25 11.27
N ARG A 71 -0.41 0.67 12.24
CA ARG A 71 0.87 0.95 12.92
C ARG A 71 0.72 0.90 14.43
N ARG A 72 0.75 -0.31 15.00
CA ARG A 72 0.44 -0.57 16.41
C ARG A 72 1.37 0.15 17.40
N ASP A 73 2.61 0.36 16.97
CA ASP A 73 3.67 0.94 17.81
C ASP A 73 3.77 2.47 17.71
N ASP A 74 2.86 3.16 16.99
CA ASP A 74 2.88 4.62 16.91
C ASP A 74 2.25 5.28 18.15
N GLU A 75 3.10 5.68 19.09
CA GLU A 75 2.71 6.38 20.30
C GLU A 75 1.89 7.66 20.04
N ASN A 76 2.15 8.37 18.94
CA ASN A 76 1.45 9.60 18.64
C ASN A 76 0.00 9.34 18.20
N LEU A 77 -0.24 8.21 17.51
CA LEU A 77 -1.60 7.78 17.19
C LEU A 77 -2.36 7.41 18.47
N GLN A 78 -1.70 6.80 19.45
CA GLN A 78 -2.31 6.53 20.76
C GLN A 78 -2.69 7.84 21.47
N VAL A 79 -1.80 8.83 21.48
CA VAL A 79 -2.09 10.16 22.06
C VAL A 79 -3.26 10.82 21.32
N LEU A 80 -3.26 10.80 19.98
CA LEU A 80 -4.35 11.34 19.17
C LEU A 80 -5.69 10.68 19.48
N ILE A 81 -5.72 9.34 19.63
CA ILE A 81 -6.93 8.60 19.99
C ILE A 81 -7.44 9.01 21.37
N ARG A 82 -6.55 9.17 22.36
CA ARG A 82 -6.92 9.65 23.71
C ARG A 82 -7.52 11.05 23.62
N THR A 83 -6.88 11.97 22.90
CA THR A 83 -7.33 13.34 22.67
C THR A 83 -8.70 13.41 21.98
N LEU A 84 -8.91 12.64 20.91
CA LEU A 84 -10.19 12.60 20.21
C LEU A 84 -11.28 11.92 21.05
N GLY A 85 -10.91 10.90 21.82
CA GLY A 85 -11.81 10.14 22.70
C GLY A 85 -12.22 10.90 23.97
N SER A 86 -11.36 11.77 24.50
CA SER A 86 -11.64 12.57 25.70
C SER A 86 -12.61 13.73 25.46
N SER A 87 -13.10 13.92 24.23
CA SER A 87 -14.00 15.02 23.86
C SER A 87 -15.42 14.95 24.46
N GLY A 88 -15.69 13.97 25.33
CA GLY A 88 -16.84 13.95 26.26
C GLY A 88 -16.54 14.53 27.66
N ALA A 89 -15.30 14.96 27.94
CA ALA A 89 -14.91 15.56 29.21
C ALA A 89 -15.34 17.04 29.32
N PRO A 90 -15.61 17.55 30.54
CA PRO A 90 -16.08 18.91 30.78
C PRO A 90 -15.17 20.01 30.18
N PRO A 91 -15.74 21.18 29.85
CA PRO A 91 -15.14 22.19 28.96
C PRO A 91 -13.79 22.78 29.41
N TRP A 92 -13.43 22.65 30.69
CA TRP A 92 -12.14 23.10 31.21
C TRP A 92 -10.97 22.19 30.78
N ALA A 93 -11.21 20.90 30.50
CA ALA A 93 -10.18 19.98 30.03
C ALA A 93 -9.80 20.22 28.55
N ALA A 94 -10.71 20.77 27.74
CA ALA A 94 -10.50 20.99 26.30
C ALA A 94 -9.39 22.02 26.00
N ARG A 95 -9.16 22.99 26.90
CA ARG A 95 -8.12 24.02 26.73
C ARG A 95 -6.70 23.49 26.94
N ALA A 96 -6.52 22.47 27.78
CA ALA A 96 -5.21 21.84 27.99
C ALA A 96 -4.77 20.96 26.81
N VAL A 97 -5.73 20.38 26.10
CA VAL A 97 -5.48 19.43 25.00
C VAL A 97 -4.99 20.11 23.73
N GLY A 98 -5.49 21.31 23.42
CA GLY A 98 -5.01 22.10 22.26
C GLY A 98 -3.53 22.49 22.38
N LEU A 99 -3.08 22.82 23.60
CA LEU A 99 -1.67 23.16 23.86
C LEU A 99 -0.77 21.92 23.73
N ALA A 100 -1.22 20.76 24.23
CA ALA A 100 -0.45 19.51 24.15
C ALA A 100 -0.27 19.02 22.70
N LEU A 101 -1.29 19.15 21.85
CA LEU A 101 -1.19 18.75 20.44
C LEU A 101 -0.22 19.65 19.67
N LEU A 102 -0.21 20.95 19.97
CA LEU A 102 0.74 21.92 19.40
C LEU A 102 2.18 21.60 19.84
N ILE A 103 2.40 21.28 21.13
CA ILE A 103 3.73 20.92 21.65
C ILE A 103 4.24 19.62 21.02
N VAL A 104 3.40 18.59 20.87
CA VAL A 104 3.81 17.33 20.22
C VAL A 104 4.17 17.56 18.74
N LEU A 105 3.41 18.40 18.03
CA LEU A 105 3.71 18.75 16.63
C LEU A 105 5.01 19.57 16.49
N ILE A 106 5.29 20.48 17.41
CA ILE A 106 6.54 21.27 17.43
C ILE A 106 7.74 20.37 17.76
N VAL A 107 7.64 19.51 18.78
CA VAL A 107 8.76 18.64 19.20
C VAL A 107 9.06 17.56 18.14
N ALA A 108 8.03 17.02 17.47
CA ALA A 108 8.22 16.09 16.35
C ALA A 108 8.78 16.78 15.09
N GLY A 109 8.48 18.07 14.88
CA GLY A 109 9.06 18.88 13.81
C GLY A 109 10.53 19.25 14.05
N LEU A 110 10.91 19.54 15.31
CA LEU A 110 12.26 19.98 15.65
C LEU A 110 13.31 18.86 15.56
N LYS A 111 12.94 17.61 15.86
CA LYS A 111 13.90 16.48 15.80
C LYS A 111 14.32 16.09 14.38
N VAL A 112 13.63 16.55 13.33
CA VAL A 112 14.03 16.32 11.93
C VAL A 112 15.01 17.38 11.42
N VAL A 113 14.96 18.61 11.97
CA VAL A 113 15.86 19.71 11.56
C VAL A 113 17.20 19.66 12.30
N LEU A 114 17.27 18.96 13.44
CA LEU A 114 18.51 18.74 14.21
C LEU A 114 19.08 17.33 14.00
N ARG A 115 18.94 16.76 12.80
CA ARG A 115 19.94 15.78 12.35
C ARG A 115 21.13 16.63 11.90
N PRO A 116 22.22 16.75 12.68
CA PRO A 116 23.43 17.32 12.14
C PRO A 116 23.73 16.53 10.87
N SER A 117 23.84 17.24 9.76
CA SER A 117 24.43 16.70 8.55
C SER A 117 25.76 16.12 9.01
N VAL A 118 25.85 14.79 9.07
CA VAL A 118 27.14 14.12 9.22
C VAL A 118 27.81 14.39 7.89
N GLU A 119 28.50 15.52 7.87
CA GLU A 119 29.49 15.89 6.88
C GLU A 119 30.36 14.64 6.71
N ALA A 120 30.38 14.12 5.49
CA ALA A 120 31.37 13.13 5.10
C ALA A 120 32.74 13.63 5.59
N PRO A 121 33.59 12.77 6.17
CA PRO A 121 34.85 13.20 6.76
C PRO A 121 35.67 13.94 5.71
N GLY A 122 35.62 15.27 5.75
CA GLY A 122 36.61 16.13 5.16
C GLY A 122 37.95 15.82 5.82
N PRO A 123 39.05 15.81 5.06
CA PRO A 123 40.36 15.45 5.58
C PRO A 123 40.68 16.30 6.82
N ALA A 124 41.02 15.62 7.91
CA ALA A 124 41.36 16.23 9.18
C ALA A 124 42.46 17.30 9.00
N PRO A 125 42.40 18.43 9.73
CA PRO A 125 43.51 19.37 9.76
C PRO A 125 44.76 18.66 10.30
N ALA A 126 45.85 18.79 9.55
CA ALA A 126 47.15 18.24 9.90
C ALA A 126 47.56 18.68 11.31
N VAL A 127 47.59 17.71 12.23
CA VAL A 127 48.31 17.83 13.49
C VAL A 127 49.79 17.83 13.13
N VAL A 128 50.47 18.92 13.47
CA VAL A 128 51.93 19.01 13.40
C VAL A 128 52.47 18.09 14.50
N GLU A 129 52.77 16.85 14.12
CA GLU A 129 53.44 15.87 14.96
C GLU A 129 54.96 15.94 14.71
N ALA A 130 55.71 16.07 15.80
CA ALA A 130 57.17 16.12 15.81
C ALA A 130 57.79 14.80 15.31
N PRO A 131 59.02 14.82 14.75
CA PRO A 131 59.53 13.74 13.92
C PRO A 131 59.92 12.50 14.72
N ALA A 132 59.31 11.36 14.40
CA ALA A 132 59.83 10.04 14.72
C ALA A 132 60.75 9.53 13.58
N PRO A 133 61.79 8.72 13.88
CA PRO A 133 62.78 8.28 12.90
C PRO A 133 62.19 7.35 11.81
N PRO A 134 62.82 7.30 10.63
CA PRO A 134 62.25 6.68 9.44
C PRO A 134 62.25 5.16 9.55
N VAL A 135 61.08 4.55 9.35
CA VAL A 135 60.95 3.12 9.07
C VAL A 135 60.89 2.97 7.55
N GLU A 136 61.88 2.29 7.00
CA GLU A 136 61.92 1.88 5.59
C GLU A 136 60.71 0.99 5.27
N THR A 137 59.83 1.47 4.41
CA THR A 137 58.81 0.65 3.76
C THR A 137 59.27 0.24 2.36
N PRO A 138 59.07 -1.04 1.95
CA PRO A 138 59.41 -1.50 0.62
C PRO A 138 58.50 -0.87 -0.46
N PRO A 139 58.97 -0.80 -1.72
CA PRO A 139 58.25 -0.14 -2.80
C PRO A 139 56.99 -0.92 -3.16
N VAL A 140 55.84 -0.24 -3.09
CA VAL A 140 54.56 -0.76 -3.60
C VAL A 140 54.51 -0.48 -5.10
N GLU A 141 54.44 -1.57 -5.83
CA GLU A 141 54.27 -1.69 -7.27
C GLU A 141 53.00 -0.94 -7.73
N ALA A 142 53.16 -0.07 -8.72
CA ALA A 142 52.08 0.73 -9.30
C ALA A 142 51.11 -0.19 -10.06
N ALA A 143 49.92 -0.38 -9.50
CA ALA A 143 48.82 -1.02 -10.22
C ALA A 143 48.22 -0.03 -11.23
N GLU A 144 48.16 -0.51 -12.48
CA GLU A 144 47.69 0.16 -13.67
C GLU A 144 46.29 0.80 -13.53
N ALA A 145 46.15 1.94 -14.21
CA ALA A 145 44.87 2.58 -14.47
C ALA A 145 44.00 1.66 -15.33
N VAL A 146 42.89 1.18 -14.76
CA VAL A 146 41.87 0.46 -15.51
C VAL A 146 41.11 1.47 -16.37
N GLU A 147 41.38 1.37 -17.66
CA GLU A 147 40.78 2.09 -18.79
C GLU A 147 39.25 1.91 -18.80
N ALA A 148 38.53 3.03 -18.84
CA ALA A 148 37.07 3.04 -18.91
C ALA A 148 36.60 2.50 -20.28
N PRO A 149 35.55 1.66 -20.33
CA PRO A 149 35.05 1.13 -21.59
C PRO A 149 34.45 2.23 -22.49
N PRO A 150 34.59 2.09 -23.81
CA PRO A 150 34.18 3.10 -24.78
C PRO A 150 32.65 3.23 -24.86
N VAL A 151 32.20 4.49 -24.93
CA VAL A 151 30.82 4.90 -25.18
C VAL A 151 30.42 4.43 -26.58
N GLU A 152 29.52 3.46 -26.64
CA GLU A 152 28.93 2.96 -27.88
C GLU A 152 28.01 4.04 -28.48
N VAL A 153 28.39 4.48 -29.68
CA VAL A 153 27.73 5.51 -30.46
C VAL A 153 26.40 4.97 -30.98
N ALA A 154 25.30 5.67 -30.67
CA ALA A 154 23.98 5.36 -31.19
C ALA A 154 23.96 5.43 -32.73
N PRO A 155 23.41 4.41 -33.44
CA PRO A 155 23.26 4.46 -34.88
C PRO A 155 22.17 5.48 -35.31
N PRO A 156 22.27 5.98 -36.55
CA PRO A 156 21.45 7.06 -37.09
C PRO A 156 20.03 6.61 -37.48
N VAL A 157 19.17 7.61 -37.54
CA VAL A 157 17.77 7.64 -38.01
C VAL A 157 17.54 6.81 -39.28
N GLU A 158 16.52 5.94 -39.25
CA GLU A 158 15.99 5.24 -40.43
C GLU A 158 14.48 5.56 -40.59
N GLU A 159 14.05 5.58 -41.85
CA GLU A 159 12.94 6.32 -42.47
C GLU A 159 11.50 5.95 -42.05
N ALA A 160 10.62 6.92 -42.35
CA ALA A 160 9.16 6.84 -42.32
C ALA A 160 8.59 5.90 -43.42
N PRO A 161 7.28 5.59 -43.40
CA PRO A 161 6.77 4.24 -43.62
C PRO A 161 6.48 3.88 -45.09
N ALA A 162 6.79 2.64 -45.46
CA ALA A 162 6.28 2.01 -46.67
C ALA A 162 4.77 1.75 -46.54
N ALA A 163 4.02 2.12 -47.59
CA ALA A 163 2.58 1.96 -47.71
C ALA A 163 2.13 0.51 -47.49
N ALA A 164 1.12 0.32 -46.64
CA ALA A 164 0.44 -0.94 -46.48
C ALA A 164 -0.29 -1.33 -47.78
N PRO A 165 -0.23 -2.60 -48.23
CA PRO A 165 -1.01 -3.07 -49.36
C PRO A 165 -2.51 -3.00 -49.06
N PRO A 166 -3.38 -2.85 -50.09
CA PRO A 166 -4.82 -2.85 -49.90
C PRO A 166 -5.27 -4.18 -49.29
N LEU A 167 -6.06 -4.09 -48.21
CA LEU A 167 -6.72 -5.23 -47.60
C LEU A 167 -7.61 -5.92 -48.65
N PRO A 168 -7.61 -7.26 -48.73
CA PRO A 168 -8.56 -7.98 -49.56
C PRO A 168 -10.00 -7.64 -49.14
N PRO A 169 -10.97 -7.68 -50.07
CA PRO A 169 -12.37 -7.47 -49.74
C PRO A 169 -12.77 -8.45 -48.64
N VAL A 170 -13.35 -7.91 -47.57
CA VAL A 170 -13.94 -8.69 -46.49
C VAL A 170 -15.09 -9.47 -47.10
N GLU A 171 -14.85 -10.73 -47.47
CA GLU A 171 -15.93 -11.68 -47.70
C GLU A 171 -16.75 -11.74 -46.41
N GLU A 172 -18.01 -11.36 -46.56
CA GLU A 172 -19.08 -11.49 -45.58
C GLU A 172 -19.19 -12.96 -45.17
N LEU A 173 -18.40 -13.33 -44.16
CA LEU A 173 -18.49 -14.63 -43.50
C LEU A 173 -19.89 -14.72 -42.91
N ALA A 174 -20.72 -15.47 -43.63
CA ALA A 174 -22.03 -15.92 -43.21
C ALA A 174 -22.00 -16.26 -41.72
N GLU A 175 -22.97 -15.69 -41.00
CA GLU A 175 -23.24 -15.89 -39.60
C GLU A 175 -23.53 -17.39 -39.36
N VAL A 176 -22.47 -18.18 -39.17
CA VAL A 176 -22.59 -19.56 -38.70
C VAL A 176 -23.05 -19.45 -37.26
N SER A 177 -24.36 -19.57 -37.09
CA SER A 177 -25.06 -19.68 -35.83
C SER A 177 -24.40 -20.78 -34.99
N ALA A 178 -23.48 -20.40 -34.12
CA ALA A 178 -22.82 -21.31 -33.21
C ALA A 178 -23.90 -21.95 -32.32
N PRO A 179 -23.94 -23.28 -32.18
CA PRO A 179 -24.90 -23.93 -31.30
C PRO A 179 -24.69 -23.40 -29.87
N LYS A 180 -25.72 -22.72 -29.37
CA LYS A 180 -25.85 -22.22 -28.01
C LYS A 180 -25.34 -23.31 -27.04
N PRO A 181 -24.26 -23.06 -26.26
CA PRO A 181 -23.80 -24.02 -25.27
C PRO A 181 -24.97 -24.32 -24.34
N LYS A 182 -25.44 -25.57 -24.39
CA LYS A 182 -26.47 -26.07 -23.50
C LYS A 182 -25.86 -26.02 -22.10
N ALA A 183 -26.17 -24.96 -21.36
CA ALA A 183 -25.73 -24.81 -19.98
C ALA A 183 -26.04 -26.12 -19.26
N PRO A 184 -25.06 -26.76 -18.58
CA PRO A 184 -25.34 -27.97 -17.84
C PRO A 184 -26.51 -27.68 -16.90
N ALA A 185 -27.55 -28.50 -17.01
CA ALA A 185 -28.69 -28.45 -16.12
C ALA A 185 -28.15 -28.47 -14.69
N ALA A 186 -28.47 -27.42 -13.93
CA ALA A 186 -28.18 -27.36 -12.52
C ALA A 186 -28.94 -28.52 -11.85
N SER A 187 -28.28 -29.67 -11.73
CA SER A 187 -28.75 -30.80 -10.94
C SER A 187 -29.01 -30.30 -9.53
N GLY A 188 -30.20 -30.62 -9.04
CA GLY A 188 -30.71 -30.17 -7.76
C GLY A 188 -29.77 -30.50 -6.60
N PHE A 189 -29.65 -29.52 -5.70
CA PHE A 189 -29.27 -29.77 -4.32
C PHE A 189 -30.39 -29.25 -3.42
N ALA A 190 -31.11 -30.23 -2.87
CA ALA A 190 -31.99 -30.08 -1.73
C ALA A 190 -31.17 -29.65 -0.50
N GLY A 191 -31.77 -28.76 0.30
CA GLY A 191 -31.19 -28.26 1.55
C GLY A 191 -30.49 -26.93 1.38
N ALA A 192 -31.26 -25.83 1.42
CA ALA A 192 -30.71 -24.50 1.64
C ALA A 192 -30.12 -24.46 3.05
N GLN A 193 -28.87 -24.90 3.20
CA GLN A 193 -28.12 -24.65 4.42
C GLN A 193 -27.96 -23.14 4.52
N VAL A 194 -28.49 -22.56 5.59
CA VAL A 194 -28.30 -21.15 5.93
C VAL A 194 -26.80 -20.94 6.04
N GLN A 195 -26.21 -20.34 5.01
CA GLN A 195 -24.79 -20.03 5.02
C GLN A 195 -24.55 -18.99 6.11
N GLU A 196 -23.65 -19.33 7.04
CA GLU A 196 -23.22 -18.44 8.12
C GLU A 196 -22.69 -17.13 7.51
N LYS A 197 -23.25 -15.99 7.94
CA LYS A 197 -22.76 -14.67 7.54
C LYS A 197 -21.63 -14.26 8.49
N ILE A 198 -20.43 -14.08 7.94
CA ILE A 198 -19.25 -13.61 8.69
C ILE A 198 -19.20 -12.09 8.57
N GLU A 199 -19.09 -11.41 9.72
CA GLU A 199 -18.86 -9.96 9.78
C GLU A 199 -17.36 -9.65 9.85
N GLY A 200 -16.94 -8.48 9.38
CA GLY A 200 -15.54 -8.03 9.46
C GLY A 200 -15.01 -7.43 8.16
N ARG A 201 -13.68 -7.24 8.09
CA ARG A 201 -12.99 -6.59 6.96
C ARG A 201 -13.27 -7.30 5.62
N CYS A 202 -13.24 -8.62 5.64
CA CYS A 202 -13.51 -9.50 4.48
C CYS A 202 -14.77 -10.35 4.72
N GLY A 203 -15.81 -9.75 5.31
CA GLY A 203 -17.07 -10.42 5.64
C GLY A 203 -17.96 -10.71 4.42
N GLY A 204 -18.96 -11.57 4.61
CA GLY A 204 -19.87 -12.04 3.57
C GLY A 204 -20.54 -13.36 3.97
N LEU A 205 -21.06 -14.11 3.00
CA LEU A 205 -21.52 -15.47 3.24
C LEU A 205 -20.33 -16.43 3.23
N LYS A 206 -20.19 -17.26 4.26
CA LYS A 206 -19.06 -18.19 4.42
C LYS A 206 -18.86 -19.06 3.17
N GLY A 207 -17.63 -19.12 2.68
CA GLY A 207 -17.26 -19.86 1.48
C GLY A 207 -17.47 -19.11 0.15
N GLN A 208 -18.11 -17.93 0.17
CA GLN A 208 -18.22 -17.09 -1.03
C GLN A 208 -16.84 -16.55 -1.46
N PRO A 209 -16.52 -16.50 -2.77
CA PRO A 209 -15.30 -15.86 -3.23
C PRO A 209 -15.29 -14.37 -2.88
N VAL A 210 -14.20 -13.92 -2.25
CA VAL A 210 -13.95 -12.51 -1.95
C VAL A 210 -13.12 -11.89 -3.08
N GLY A 211 -12.05 -12.59 -3.49
CA GLY A 211 -11.13 -12.07 -4.49
C GLY A 211 -9.75 -12.71 -4.43
N PHE A 212 -8.73 -11.96 -4.83
CA PHE A 212 -7.34 -12.37 -4.88
C PHE A 212 -6.46 -11.31 -4.23
N TRP A 213 -5.49 -11.74 -3.43
CA TRP A 213 -4.47 -10.85 -2.88
C TRP A 213 -3.09 -11.16 -3.45
N TYR A 214 -2.27 -10.12 -3.58
CA TYR A 214 -0.92 -10.20 -4.10
C TYR A 214 0.05 -10.65 -3.01
N ALA A 215 0.73 -11.78 -3.23
CA ALA A 215 1.65 -12.39 -2.28
C ALA A 215 3.13 -12.09 -2.56
N GLY A 216 3.44 -11.48 -3.71
CA GLY A 216 4.81 -11.20 -4.15
C GLY A 216 5.45 -12.35 -4.92
N GLU A 217 6.77 -12.27 -5.09
CA GLU A 217 7.58 -13.22 -5.86
C GLU A 217 7.69 -14.60 -5.21
N SER A 218 7.52 -14.67 -3.88
CA SER A 218 7.60 -15.92 -3.12
C SER A 218 6.23 -16.56 -2.93
N LYS A 219 6.12 -17.85 -3.23
CA LYS A 219 4.89 -18.61 -3.00
C LYS A 219 4.55 -18.61 -1.50
N PRO A 220 3.36 -18.16 -1.08
CA PRO A 220 3.03 -17.99 0.34
C PRO A 220 2.72 -19.30 1.07
N GLY A 221 2.56 -20.41 0.36
CA GLY A 221 2.27 -21.73 0.93
C GLY A 221 1.45 -22.62 -0.02
N ALA A 222 1.03 -23.78 0.48
CA ALA A 222 0.12 -24.70 -0.20
C ALA A 222 -1.33 -24.52 0.27
N LYS A 223 -2.28 -25.05 -0.52
CA LYS A 223 -3.70 -25.08 -0.15
C LYS A 223 -3.89 -25.80 1.19
N GLY A 224 -4.61 -25.18 2.11
CA GLY A 224 -4.89 -25.67 3.46
C GLY A 224 -3.98 -25.05 4.54
N GLU A 225 -2.83 -24.49 4.16
CA GLU A 225 -1.90 -23.88 5.11
C GLU A 225 -2.40 -22.52 5.62
N VAL A 226 -1.88 -22.11 6.77
CA VAL A 226 -2.13 -20.79 7.35
C VAL A 226 -0.92 -19.91 7.08
N TYR A 227 -1.13 -18.85 6.31
CA TYR A 227 -0.14 -17.82 6.04
C TYR A 227 -0.29 -16.65 7.01
N THR A 228 0.83 -16.12 7.49
CA THR A 228 0.84 -14.87 8.26
C THR A 228 1.25 -13.72 7.33
N VAL A 229 0.36 -12.76 7.16
CA VAL A 229 0.53 -11.61 6.26
C VAL A 229 1.67 -10.74 6.78
N LYS A 230 2.79 -10.70 6.05
CA LYS A 230 4.00 -9.94 6.45
C LYS A 230 3.78 -8.43 6.34
N ALA A 231 3.25 -7.99 5.19
CA ALA A 231 2.90 -6.61 4.91
C ALA A 231 1.42 -6.54 4.50
N GLY A 232 0.73 -5.44 4.83
CA GLY A 232 -0.68 -5.28 4.47
C GLY A 232 -0.90 -5.48 2.98
N ALA A 233 -2.00 -6.16 2.63
CA ALA A 233 -2.29 -6.56 1.25
C ALA A 233 -3.73 -6.24 0.88
N ASN A 234 -3.92 -5.84 -0.37
CA ASN A 234 -5.23 -5.53 -0.91
C ASN A 234 -5.85 -6.77 -1.55
N VAL A 235 -7.10 -7.08 -1.20
CA VAL A 235 -7.86 -8.16 -1.84
C VAL A 235 -8.71 -7.56 -2.96
N ARG A 236 -8.47 -8.01 -4.18
CA ARG A 236 -9.10 -7.50 -5.41
C ARG A 236 -10.10 -8.49 -5.96
N ALA A 237 -11.17 -8.02 -6.57
CA ALA A 237 -12.20 -8.87 -7.15
C ALA A 237 -11.67 -9.83 -8.23
N ASP A 238 -10.57 -9.46 -8.92
CA ASP A 238 -9.92 -10.27 -9.94
C ASP A 238 -8.39 -10.09 -9.86
N TYR A 239 -7.66 -11.06 -10.40
CA TYR A 239 -6.20 -11.04 -10.54
C TYR A 239 -5.81 -10.75 -11.99
N PRO A 240 -4.56 -10.35 -12.29
CA PRO A 240 -4.16 -10.08 -13.66
C PRO A 240 -4.25 -11.36 -14.52
N ARG A 241 -5.06 -11.34 -15.58
CA ARG A 241 -5.22 -12.47 -16.50
C ARG A 241 -5.61 -11.99 -17.89
N LYS A 242 -5.50 -12.87 -18.89
CA LYS A 242 -5.86 -12.54 -20.29
C LYS A 242 -7.26 -11.93 -20.42
N ALA A 243 -8.25 -12.44 -19.68
CA ALA A 243 -9.64 -11.98 -19.73
C ALA A 243 -9.83 -10.51 -19.26
N ASN A 244 -8.88 -9.95 -18.51
CA ASN A 244 -8.92 -8.56 -18.05
C ASN A 244 -7.71 -7.74 -18.52
N ASN A 245 -7.08 -8.13 -19.63
CA ASN A 245 -5.88 -7.49 -20.18
C ASN A 245 -4.75 -7.36 -19.14
N PHE A 246 -4.59 -8.36 -18.27
CA PHE A 246 -3.59 -8.37 -17.20
C PHE A 246 -3.69 -7.15 -16.27
N ASN A 247 -4.91 -6.64 -16.05
CA ASN A 247 -5.12 -5.49 -15.21
C ASN A 247 -5.01 -5.86 -13.71
N ALA A 248 -3.85 -5.56 -13.11
CA ALA A 248 -3.62 -5.71 -11.67
C ALA A 248 -4.43 -4.73 -10.79
N ARG A 249 -5.13 -3.76 -11.37
CA ARG A 249 -5.88 -2.70 -10.67
C ARG A 249 -7.36 -3.03 -10.50
N GLY A 250 -7.70 -4.32 -10.41
CA GLY A 250 -9.07 -4.77 -10.11
C GLY A 250 -9.66 -4.09 -8.86
N ALA A 251 -10.99 -4.00 -8.82
CA ALA A 251 -11.72 -3.36 -7.74
C ALA A 251 -11.33 -3.96 -6.37
N LEU A 252 -11.06 -3.09 -5.40
CA LEU A 252 -10.73 -3.50 -4.03
C LEU A 252 -12.00 -3.95 -3.31
N VAL A 253 -11.99 -5.19 -2.82
CA VAL A 253 -13.12 -5.80 -2.12
C VAL A 253 -12.90 -5.73 -0.61
N CYS A 254 -11.71 -6.10 -0.15
CA CYS A 254 -11.29 -5.92 1.23
C CYS A 254 -9.78 -5.74 1.33
N ALA A 255 -9.26 -5.68 2.57
CA ALA A 255 -7.83 -5.56 2.80
C ALA A 255 -7.38 -6.33 4.04
N LEU A 256 -6.19 -6.89 3.93
CA LEU A 256 -5.44 -7.61 4.94
C LEU A 256 -4.43 -6.67 5.57
N ILE A 257 -4.22 -6.81 6.88
CA ILE A 257 -3.21 -6.04 7.61
C ILE A 257 -2.04 -6.95 7.99
N SER A 258 -0.89 -6.35 8.29
CA SER A 258 0.28 -7.09 8.78
C SER A 258 -0.07 -7.84 10.08
N GLY A 259 0.34 -9.10 10.16
CA GLY A 259 0.03 -10.02 11.25
C GLY A 259 -1.31 -10.74 11.13
N ASP A 260 -2.11 -10.48 10.09
CA ASP A 260 -3.31 -11.28 9.80
C ASP A 260 -2.91 -12.73 9.49
N LYS A 261 -3.71 -13.67 10.00
CA LYS A 261 -3.60 -15.10 9.71
C LYS A 261 -4.67 -15.47 8.71
N VAL A 262 -4.25 -15.89 7.53
CA VAL A 262 -5.13 -16.23 6.41
C VAL A 262 -4.94 -17.70 6.05
N ARG A 263 -6.03 -18.46 5.99
CA ARG A 263 -6.01 -19.82 5.44
C ARG A 263 -6.00 -19.77 3.91
N ILE A 264 -5.08 -20.50 3.28
CA ILE A 264 -4.98 -20.59 1.82
C ILE A 264 -6.02 -21.62 1.34
N SER A 265 -7.24 -21.16 1.00
CA SER A 265 -8.34 -22.07 0.61
C SER A 265 -8.29 -22.59 -0.82
N GLY A 266 -7.65 -21.85 -1.73
CA GLY A 266 -7.43 -22.24 -3.13
C GLY A 266 -5.94 -22.28 -3.49
N GLU A 267 -5.62 -22.83 -4.65
CA GLU A 267 -4.23 -22.89 -5.11
C GLU A 267 -3.73 -21.49 -5.49
N PRO A 268 -2.56 -21.06 -4.98
CA PRO A 268 -1.91 -19.84 -5.46
C PRO A 268 -1.64 -19.91 -6.96
N VAL A 269 -1.90 -18.81 -7.66
CA VAL A 269 -1.74 -18.66 -9.11
C VAL A 269 -0.51 -17.82 -9.38
N LEU A 270 0.42 -18.33 -10.17
CA LEU A 270 1.58 -17.57 -10.65
C LEU A 270 1.18 -16.78 -11.91
N VAL A 271 1.42 -15.47 -11.90
CA VAL A 271 1.16 -14.58 -13.03
C VAL A 271 2.39 -13.72 -13.28
N GLY A 272 3.08 -13.99 -14.39
CA GLY A 272 4.42 -13.46 -14.59
C GLY A 272 5.35 -14.07 -13.54
N GLU A 273 5.94 -13.22 -12.69
CA GLU A 273 6.85 -13.62 -11.61
C GLU A 273 6.19 -13.56 -10.23
N ASP A 274 4.93 -13.14 -10.17
CA ASP A 274 4.23 -12.83 -8.93
C ASP A 274 3.12 -13.82 -8.59
N TRP A 275 2.99 -14.15 -7.31
CA TRP A 275 1.95 -15.03 -6.79
C TRP A 275 0.70 -14.24 -6.37
N TRP A 276 -0.44 -14.74 -6.81
CA TRP A 276 -1.77 -14.27 -6.43
C TRP A 276 -2.53 -15.39 -5.74
N VAL A 277 -3.15 -15.09 -4.61
CA VAL A 277 -3.83 -16.10 -3.79
C VAL A 277 -5.31 -15.85 -3.76
N PRO A 278 -6.16 -16.82 -4.19
CA PRO A 278 -7.60 -16.71 -4.04
C PRO A 278 -7.99 -16.70 -2.56
N MET A 279 -8.98 -15.89 -2.23
CA MET A 279 -9.51 -15.75 -0.88
C MET A 279 -11.02 -15.90 -0.90
N VAL A 280 -11.54 -16.68 0.04
CA VAL A 280 -12.97 -16.84 0.30
C VAL A 280 -13.35 -16.29 1.67
N VAL A 281 -14.63 -16.00 1.87
CA VAL A 281 -15.13 -15.53 3.16
C VAL A 281 -14.94 -16.62 4.21
N GLY A 282 -14.23 -16.27 5.29
CA GLY A 282 -13.85 -17.20 6.37
C GLY A 282 -12.38 -17.60 6.36
N ASP A 283 -11.61 -17.22 5.33
CA ASP A 283 -10.16 -17.47 5.30
C ASP A 283 -9.39 -16.61 6.29
N LEU A 284 -9.87 -15.41 6.61
CA LEU A 284 -9.28 -14.54 7.61
C LEU A 284 -9.64 -15.05 9.02
N LEU A 285 -8.66 -15.60 9.72
CA LEU A 285 -8.84 -16.28 11.02
C LEU A 285 -8.88 -15.31 12.21
N ASN A 286 -8.37 -14.10 12.04
CA ASN A 286 -8.37 -13.02 13.04
C ASN A 286 -8.92 -11.71 12.42
N PRO A 287 -10.22 -11.67 12.08
CA PRO A 287 -10.85 -10.54 11.41
C PRO A 287 -10.82 -9.24 12.23
#